data_AF-A0A963KPD5-F1
#
_entry.id   AF-A0A963KPD5-F1
#
_cell.length_a   1.000
_cell.length_b   1.000
_cell.length_c   1.000
_cell.angle_alpha   90.00
_cell.angle_beta   90.00
_cell.angle_gamma   90.00
#
_symmetry.space_group_name_H-M   'P 1'
#
loop_
_entity.id
_entity.type
_entity.pdbx_description
1 polymer ?
#
loop_
_entity_poly.entity_id
_entity_poly.type
_entity_poly.pdbx_seq_one_letter_code
_entity_poly.pdbx_strand_id
1 'polypeptide(L)'
;MTILSDQKTRTDLLHRLKRAEGQLRGVQRMIEEGDDCLAIAGQMSAVRKALDSAYVRMTVCFIEQELGERLGDKAGASDDLAHMMAHMEAMLGKLR
;
A
#
# COMPACT_ATOMS: atom_id res chain seq x y z
N MET A 1 -17.60 8.75 7.80
CA MET A 1 -16.39 9.10 7.03
C MET A 1 -15.22 8.55 7.83
N THR A 2 -14.64 7.43 7.39
CA THR A 2 -13.58 6.75 8.13
C THR A 2 -12.26 7.51 8.01
N ILE A 3 -11.60 7.69 9.16
CA ILE A 3 -10.28 8.33 9.27
C ILE A 3 -9.23 7.27 9.56
N LEU A 4 -8.04 7.38 8.99
CA LEU A 4 -6.92 6.47 9.29
C LEU A 4 -6.51 6.61 10.77
N SER A 5 -7.01 5.71 11.63
CA SER A 5 -6.79 5.76 13.09
C SER A 5 -5.74 4.75 13.56
N ASP A 6 -5.46 3.70 12.78
CA ASP A 6 -4.43 2.72 13.13
C ASP A 6 -3.01 3.29 12.96
N GLN A 7 -2.30 3.45 14.08
CA GLN A 7 -0.96 4.02 14.12
C GLN A 7 0.08 3.11 13.44
N LYS A 8 -0.11 1.79 13.50
CA LYS A 8 0.80 0.82 12.88
C LYS A 8 0.73 0.95 11.35
N THR A 9 -0.46 0.94 10.79
CA THR A 9 -0.67 1.12 9.34
C THR A 9 -0.22 2.50 8.88
N ARG A 10 -0.49 3.56 9.66
CA ARG A 10 0.05 4.90 9.37
C ARG A 10 1.57 4.87 9.22
N THR A 11 2.27 4.25 10.16
CA THR A 11 3.74 4.18 10.15
C THR A 11 4.24 3.38 8.94
N ASP A 12 3.64 2.21 8.66
CA ASP A 12 4.02 1.38 7.52
C ASP A 12 3.80 2.09 6.18
N LEU A 13 2.64 2.73 5.99
CA LEU A 13 2.33 3.52 4.80
C LEU A 13 3.34 4.65 4.60
N LEU A 14 3.64 5.41 5.65
CA LEU A 14 4.65 6.48 5.56
C LEU A 14 6.03 5.94 5.17
N HIS A 15 6.45 4.79 5.72
CA HIS A 15 7.72 4.18 5.33
C HIS A 15 7.73 3.74 3.86
N ARG A 16 6.65 3.15 3.36
CA ARG A 16 6.52 2.77 1.94
C ARG A 16 6.57 4.00 1.02
N LEU A 17 5.82 5.04 1.37
CA LEU A 17 5.76 6.28 0.60
C LEU A 17 7.11 6.99 0.56
N LYS A 18 7.85 7.06 1.68
CA LYS A 18 9.22 7.60 1.71
C LYS A 18 10.18 6.86 0.77
N ARG A 19 10.03 5.53 0.66
CA ARG A 19 10.82 4.74 -0.30
C ARG A 19 10.45 5.07 -1.75
N ALA A 20 9.16 5.11 -2.06
CA ALA A 20 8.67 5.46 -3.39
C ALA A 20 9.12 6.88 -3.80
N GLU A 21 9.10 7.82 -2.86
CA GLU A 21 9.60 9.19 -3.05
C GLU A 21 11.12 9.21 -3.36
N GLY A 22 11.91 8.40 -2.66
CA GLY A 22 13.34 8.23 -2.96
C GLY A 22 13.60 7.66 -4.36
N GLN A 23 12.80 6.69 -4.78
CA GLN A 23 12.86 6.13 -6.14
C GLN A 23 12.46 7.17 -7.20
N LEU A 24 11.42 7.97 -6.93
CA LEU A 24 10.97 9.03 -7.83
C LEU A 24 12.01 10.13 -8.00
N ARG A 25 12.69 10.52 -6.92
CA ARG A 25 13.88 11.40 -7.01
C ARG A 25 14.98 10.80 -7.87
N GLY A 26 15.18 9.49 -7.80
CA GLY A 26 16.10 8.78 -8.68
C GLY A 26 15.71 8.92 -10.15
N VAL A 27 14.45 8.66 -10.48
CA VAL A 27 13.90 8.82 -11.84
C VAL A 27 14.09 10.25 -12.37
N GLN A 28 13.88 11.27 -11.54
CA GLN A 28 14.10 12.67 -11.91
C GLN A 28 15.56 12.92 -12.31
N ARG A 29 16.52 12.47 -11.49
CA ARG A 29 17.96 12.59 -11.82
C ARG A 29 18.33 11.88 -13.11
N MET A 30 17.83 10.65 -13.32
CA MET A 30 18.07 9.92 -14.57
C MET A 30 17.61 10.71 -15.80
N ILE A 31 16.47 11.38 -15.70
CA ILE A 31 15.96 12.24 -16.78
C ILE A 31 16.85 13.47 -16.98
N GLU A 32 17.27 14.12 -15.90
CA GLU A 32 18.16 15.30 -15.95
C GLU A 32 19.55 14.97 -16.51
N GLU A 33 20.06 13.78 -16.21
CA GLU A 33 21.37 13.26 -16.67
C GLU A 33 21.32 12.68 -18.09
N GLY A 34 20.11 12.49 -18.65
CA GLY A 34 19.91 11.99 -20.01
C GLY A 34 20.10 10.48 -20.17
N ASP A 35 19.75 9.71 -19.14
CA ASP A 35 19.84 8.24 -19.14
C ASP A 35 18.95 7.57 -20.20
N ASP A 36 19.25 6.30 -20.47
CA ASP A 36 18.48 5.47 -21.40
C ASP A 36 16.98 5.37 -21.03
N CYS A 37 16.12 5.57 -22.03
CA CYS A 37 14.67 5.57 -21.86
C CYS A 37 14.13 4.25 -21.30
N LEU A 38 14.69 3.11 -21.67
CA LEU A 38 14.23 1.80 -21.16
C LEU A 38 14.63 1.63 -19.69
N ALA A 39 15.81 2.09 -19.29
CA ALA A 39 16.23 2.14 -17.89
C ALA A 39 15.30 3.03 -17.05
N ILE A 40 15.00 4.25 -17.53
CA ILE A 40 14.06 5.17 -16.88
C ILE A 40 12.67 4.51 -16.73
N ALA A 41 12.14 3.92 -17.81
CA ALA A 41 10.85 3.23 -17.78
C ALA A 41 10.83 2.06 -16.78
N GLY A 42 11.94 1.33 -16.66
CA GLY A 42 12.15 0.30 -15.64
C GLY A 42 12.03 0.84 -14.22
N GLN A 43 12.69 1.96 -13.92
CA GLN A 43 12.60 2.61 -12.60
C GLN A 43 11.20 3.17 -12.33
N MET A 44 10.53 3.77 -13.32
CA MET A 44 9.14 4.19 -13.19
C MET A 44 8.21 3.01 -12.87
N SER A 45 8.46 1.84 -13.48
CA SER A 45 7.75 0.60 -13.16
C SER A 45 7.96 0.16 -11.70
N ALA A 46 9.18 0.30 -11.18
CA ALA A 46 9.48 0.01 -9.78
C ALA A 46 8.78 0.99 -8.82
N VAL A 47 8.74 2.28 -9.15
CA VAL A 47 8.00 3.31 -8.38
C VAL A 47 6.51 2.95 -8.34
N ARG A 48 5.90 2.63 -9.49
CA ARG A 48 4.49 2.22 -9.57
C ARG A 48 4.20 1.03 -8.65
N LYS A 49 5.03 -0.02 -8.69
CA LYS A 49 4.88 -1.19 -7.81
C LYS A 49 4.95 -0.82 -6.32
N ALA A 50 5.81 0.12 -5.94
CA ALA A 50 5.90 0.60 -4.56
C ALA A 50 4.63 1.35 -4.12
N LEU A 51 4.07 2.17 -5.01
CA LEU A 51 2.81 2.89 -4.78
C LEU A 51 1.61 1.93 -4.71
N ASP A 52 1.52 0.97 -5.63
CA ASP A 52 0.46 -0.05 -5.64
C ASP A 52 0.45 -0.84 -4.33
N SER A 53 1.64 -1.19 -3.83
CA SER A 53 1.78 -1.87 -2.54
C SER A 53 1.27 -1.02 -1.36
N ALA A 54 1.51 0.30 -1.37
CA ALA A 54 0.98 1.19 -0.35
C ALA A 54 -0.54 1.37 -0.49
N TYR A 55 -1.04 1.45 -1.72
CA TYR A 55 -2.47 1.54 -2.00
C TYR A 55 -3.23 0.33 -1.47
N VAL A 56 -2.76 -0.90 -1.77
CA VAL A 56 -3.35 -2.14 -1.25
C VAL A 56 -3.42 -2.12 0.28
N ARG A 57 -2.34 -1.73 0.95
CA ARG A 57 -2.32 -1.65 2.42
C ARG A 57 -3.35 -0.65 2.96
N MET A 58 -3.53 0.49 2.30
CA MET A 58 -4.54 1.49 2.68
C MET A 58 -5.96 0.96 2.46
N THR A 59 -6.21 0.26 1.34
CA THR A 59 -7.51 -0.36 1.07
C THR A 59 -7.87 -1.41 2.10
N VAL A 60 -6.92 -2.26 2.49
CA VAL A 60 -7.11 -3.25 3.56
C VAL A 60 -7.47 -2.54 4.86
N CYS A 61 -6.71 -1.52 5.26
CA CYS A 61 -7.00 -0.75 6.47
C CYS A 61 -8.39 -0.09 6.45
N PHE A 62 -8.80 0.47 5.32
CA PHE A 62 -10.14 1.03 5.16
C PHE A 62 -11.23 -0.01 5.41
N ILE A 63 -11.10 -1.20 4.81
CA ILE A 63 -12.05 -2.31 4.99
C ILE A 63 -12.09 -2.75 6.46
N GLU A 64 -10.93 -2.84 7.11
CA GLU A 64 -10.76 -3.21 8.53
C GLU A 64 -11.55 -2.25 9.43
N GLN A 65 -11.40 -0.95 9.20
CA GLN A 65 -12.04 0.08 10.01
C GLN A 65 -13.55 0.17 9.75
N GLU A 66 -13.99 0.13 8.49
CA GLU A 66 -15.42 0.15 8.15
C GLU A 66 -16.15 -1.10 8.65
N LEU A 67 -15.53 -2.27 8.55
CA LEU A 67 -16.13 -3.51 9.06
C LEU A 67 -16.11 -3.53 10.59
N GLY A 68 -15.05 -3.05 11.24
CA GLY A 68 -15.01 -2.89 12.69
C GLY A 68 -16.12 -1.98 13.22
N GLU A 69 -16.38 -0.86 12.54
CA GLU A 69 -17.49 0.05 12.85
C GLU A 69 -18.87 -0.61 12.66
N ARG A 70 -19.05 -1.43 11.62
CA ARG A 70 -20.34 -2.07 11.29
C ARG A 70 -20.64 -3.33 12.10
N LEU A 71 -19.63 -4.09 12.50
CA LEU A 71 -19.80 -5.42 13.09
C LEU A 71 -19.96 -5.42 14.62
N GLY A 72 -19.69 -4.30 15.30
CA GLY A 72 -20.02 -4.06 16.72
C GLY A 72 -19.96 -5.29 17.63
N ASP A 73 -18.80 -5.52 18.26
CA ASP A 73 -18.56 -6.40 19.42
C ASP A 73 -19.07 -7.86 19.34
N LYS A 74 -19.27 -8.43 18.14
CA LYS A 74 -19.46 -9.87 17.99
C LYS A 74 -18.11 -10.58 17.99
N ALA A 75 -17.70 -11.03 19.18
CA ALA A 75 -16.42 -11.66 19.53
C ALA A 75 -15.99 -12.91 18.73
N GLY A 76 -16.72 -13.33 17.69
CA GLY A 76 -16.34 -14.41 16.76
C GLY A 76 -16.15 -13.96 15.31
N ALA A 77 -16.72 -12.83 14.89
CA ALA A 77 -16.62 -12.34 13.50
C ALA A 77 -15.28 -11.65 13.21
N SER A 78 -14.57 -11.23 14.25
CA SER A 78 -13.30 -10.50 14.14
C SER A 78 -12.16 -11.37 13.62
N ASP A 79 -12.09 -12.64 14.03
CA ASP A 79 -10.97 -13.53 13.68
C ASP A 79 -11.10 -14.09 12.25
N ASP A 80 -12.30 -14.53 11.87
CA ASP A 80 -12.60 -14.93 10.49
C ASP A 80 -12.38 -13.77 9.50
N LEU A 81 -12.74 -12.55 9.90
CA LEU A 81 -12.50 -11.37 9.09
C LEU A 81 -11.01 -11.07 8.95
N ALA A 82 -10.24 -11.11 10.04
CA ALA A 82 -8.80 -10.94 9.99
C ALA A 82 -8.15 -11.97 9.03
N HIS A 83 -8.61 -13.21 9.05
CA HIS A 83 -8.10 -14.25 8.15
C HIS A 83 -8.47 -13.99 6.68
N MET A 84 -9.72 -13.60 6.39
CA MET A 84 -10.15 -13.22 5.05
C MET A 84 -9.39 -12.01 4.50
N MET A 85 -9.11 -11.03 5.35
CA MET A 85 -8.38 -9.82 4.98
C MET A 85 -6.90 -10.08 4.72
N ALA A 86 -6.25 -10.90 5.55
CA ALA A 86 -4.89 -11.36 5.27
C ALA A 86 -4.81 -12.09 3.92
N HIS A 87 -5.83 -12.89 3.59
CA HIS A 87 -5.92 -13.55 2.29
C HIS A 87 -6.14 -12.56 1.12
N MET A 88 -6.97 -11.53 1.32
CA MET A 88 -7.20 -10.46 0.33
C MET A 88 -5.91 -9.68 0.07
N GLU A 89 -5.15 -9.32 1.10
CA GLU A 89 -3.85 -8.64 0.95
C GLU A 89 -2.86 -9.50 0.15
N ALA A 90 -2.83 -10.81 0.41
CA ALA A 90 -2.01 -11.76 -0.34
C ALA A 90 -2.45 -11.91 -1.81
N MET A 91 -3.76 -11.90 -2.08
CA MET A 91 -4.33 -11.98 -3.44
C MET A 91 -4.07 -10.71 -4.24
N LEU A 92 -4.30 -9.54 -3.65
CA LEU A 92 -3.97 -8.24 -4.26
C LEU A 92 -2.46 -8.12 -4.51
N GLY A 93 -1.64 -8.67 -3.62
CA GLY A 93 -0.20 -8.79 -3.80
C GLY A 93 0.25 -9.72 -4.94
N LYS A 94 -0.64 -10.51 -5.56
CA LYS A 94 -0.35 -11.37 -6.72
C LYS A 94 -0.79 -10.76 -8.05
N LEU A 95 -1.58 -9.68 -8.03
CA LEU A 95 -2.05 -8.97 -9.23
C LEU A 95 -1.05 -7.93 -9.78
N ARG A 96 0.17 -7.89 -9.24
CA ARG A 96 1.24 -6.90 -9.52
C ARG A 96 2.42 -7.46 -10.31
#